data_AF-A0A968A1K5-F1
#
_entry.id   AF-A0A968A1K5-F1
#
_cell.length_a   1.000
_cell.length_b   1.000
_cell.length_c   1.000
_cell.angle_alpha   90.00
_cell.angle_beta   90.00
_cell.angle_gamma   90.00
#
_symmetry.space_group_name_H-M   'P 1'
#
loop_
_entity.id
_entity.type
_entity.pdbx_description
1 polymer ?
#
loop_
_entity_poly.entity_id
_entity_poly.type
_entity_poly.pdbx_seq_one_letter_code
_entity_poly.pdbx_strand_id
1 'polypeptide(L)'
;MAKNEEIQVNLEAVELAKEIFEQLSQVRPEHSLSFVLNEEGTAAINESIKIAEWGIGGNKPKLKATALEILAEISEVETGDPVNVNFTEYEVKSMNEVYEVIVKALEVHEDGVLS
;
A
#
# COMPACT_ATOMS: atom_id res chain seq x y z
N MET A 1 22.95 -5.21 -8.37
CA MET A 1 21.64 -4.80 -7.85
C MET A 1 20.65 -5.11 -8.94
N ALA A 2 19.60 -5.90 -8.67
CA ALA A 2 18.54 -6.06 -9.66
C ALA A 2 17.93 -4.67 -9.87
N LYS A 3 17.89 -4.18 -11.12
CA LYS A 3 17.08 -3.01 -11.44
C LYS A 3 15.63 -3.44 -11.21
N ASN A 4 14.91 -2.70 -10.38
CA ASN A 4 13.47 -2.85 -10.39
C ASN A 4 12.98 -2.45 -11.78
N GLU A 5 11.98 -3.15 -12.31
CA GLU A 5 11.37 -2.78 -13.59
C GLU A 5 10.74 -1.38 -13.46
N GLU A 6 10.80 -0.60 -14.54
CA GLU A 6 10.17 0.72 -14.55
C GLU A 6 8.65 0.56 -14.43
N ILE A 7 8.02 1.29 -13.50
CA ILE A 7 6.56 1.28 -13.35
C ILE A 7 5.98 2.69 -13.50
N GLN A 8 4.84 2.76 -14.18
CA GLN A 8 4.08 4.00 -14.30
C GLN A 8 3.10 4.13 -13.13
N VAL A 9 3.12 5.29 -12.47
CA VAL A 9 2.29 5.59 -11.32
C VAL A 9 1.39 6.80 -11.53
N ASN A 10 0.19 6.75 -10.93
CA ASN A 10 -0.70 7.91 -10.86
C ASN A 10 -0.41 8.70 -9.57
N LEU A 11 0.28 9.84 -9.69
CA LEU A 11 0.76 10.63 -8.54
C LEU A 11 -0.37 11.03 -7.57
N GLU A 12 -1.54 11.43 -8.06
CA GLU A 12 -2.68 11.79 -7.20
C GLU A 12 -3.13 10.59 -6.34
N ALA A 13 -3.14 9.40 -6.94
CA ALA A 13 -3.45 8.16 -6.22
C ALA A 13 -2.34 7.77 -5.24
N VAL A 14 -1.06 8.04 -5.57
CA VAL A 14 0.07 7.79 -4.66
C VAL A 14 0.02 8.72 -3.44
N GLU A 15 -0.34 9.99 -3.61
CA GLU A 15 -0.50 10.94 -2.51
C GLU A 15 -1.61 10.50 -1.56
N LEU A 16 -2.78 10.12 -2.08
CA LEU A 16 -3.86 9.59 -1.25
C LEU A 16 -3.47 8.26 -0.59
N ALA A 17 -2.75 7.40 -1.32
CA ALA A 17 -2.23 6.16 -0.75
C ALA A 17 -1.31 6.45 0.46
N LYS A 18 -0.44 7.45 0.38
CA LYS A 18 0.40 7.85 1.51
C LYS A 18 -0.45 8.17 2.74
N GLU A 19 -1.53 8.93 2.60
CA GLU A 19 -2.42 9.29 3.71
C GLU A 19 -3.13 8.08 4.31
N ILE A 20 -3.62 7.16 3.46
CA ILE A 20 -4.25 5.91 3.89
C ILE A 20 -3.25 5.06 4.67
N PHE A 21 -2.06 4.82 4.11
CA PHE A 21 -1.05 3.94 4.70
C PHE A 21 -0.39 4.53 5.94
N GLU A 22 -0.30 5.85 6.05
CA GLU A 22 0.10 6.52 7.29
C GLU A 22 -0.85 6.18 8.46
N GLN A 23 -2.16 6.06 8.18
CA GLN A 23 -3.14 5.65 9.18
C GLN A 23 -3.10 4.14 9.44
N LEU A 24 -3.05 3.32 8.38
CA LEU A 24 -3.03 1.86 8.50
C LEU A 24 -1.78 1.34 9.24
N SER A 25 -0.63 1.98 9.04
CA SER A 25 0.62 1.63 9.75
C SER A 25 0.60 1.99 11.24
N GLN A 26 -0.36 2.80 11.67
CA GLN A 26 -0.51 3.25 13.07
C GLN A 26 -1.66 2.57 13.79
N VAL A 27 -2.40 1.68 13.12
CA VAL A 27 -3.46 0.89 13.74
C VAL A 27 -2.86 0.11 14.91
N ARG A 28 -3.50 0.20 16.07
CA ARG A 28 -3.11 -0.60 17.22
C ARG A 28 -3.35 -2.08 16.88
N PRO A 29 -2.37 -2.96 17.05
CA PRO A 29 -2.57 -4.38 16.80
C PRO A 29 -3.78 -4.94 17.53
N GLU A 30 -4.48 -5.89 16.91
CA GLU A 30 -5.66 -6.58 17.45
C GLU A 30 -6.89 -5.68 17.67
N HIS A 31 -6.86 -4.45 17.15
CA HIS A 31 -8.02 -3.56 17.08
C HIS A 31 -8.62 -3.56 15.68
N SER A 32 -9.95 -3.60 15.62
CA SER A 32 -10.68 -3.44 14.37
C SER A 32 -10.65 -1.98 13.90
N LEU A 33 -10.27 -1.76 12.65
CA LEU A 33 -10.50 -0.52 11.91
C LEU A 33 -11.54 -0.80 10.82
N SER A 34 -12.53 0.09 10.72
CA SER A 34 -13.53 0.05 9.65
C SER A 34 -13.56 1.38 8.91
N PHE A 35 -13.54 1.34 7.58
CA PHE A 35 -13.56 2.51 6.71
C PHE A 35 -14.28 2.16 5.40
N VAL A 36 -14.62 3.18 4.60
CA VAL A 36 -15.26 3.00 3.30
C VAL A 36 -14.34 3.61 2.25
N LEU A 37 -14.10 2.88 1.17
CA LEU A 37 -13.35 3.38 0.01
C LEU A 37 -14.32 4.01 -1.00
N ASN A 38 -13.97 5.22 -1.44
CA ASN A 38 -14.53 5.83 -2.65
C ASN A 38 -13.66 5.43 -3.86
N GLU A 39 -14.02 5.87 -5.07
CA GLU A 39 -13.27 5.53 -6.31
C GLU A 39 -11.79 5.93 -6.23
N GLU A 40 -11.49 7.08 -5.63
CA GLU A 40 -10.14 7.58 -5.41
C GLU A 40 -9.36 6.69 -4.44
N GLY A 41 -9.98 6.28 -3.33
CA GLY A 41 -9.42 5.35 -2.35
C GLY A 41 -9.13 3.98 -2.97
N THR A 42 -10.05 3.46 -3.79
CA THR A 42 -9.82 2.21 -4.53
C THR A 42 -8.67 2.34 -5.51
N ALA A 43 -8.55 3.48 -6.22
CA ALA A 43 -7.41 3.76 -7.08
C ALA A 43 -6.09 3.82 -6.29
N ALA A 44 -6.09 4.45 -5.10
CA ALA A 44 -4.94 4.53 -4.21
C ALA A 44 -4.49 3.14 -3.71
N ILE A 45 -5.41 2.25 -3.33
CA ILE A 45 -5.09 0.87 -2.95
C ILE A 45 -4.46 0.11 -4.12
N ASN A 46 -5.05 0.21 -5.33
CA ASN A 46 -4.51 -0.44 -6.52
C ASN A 46 -3.10 0.07 -6.88
N GLU A 47 -2.86 1.37 -6.70
CA GLU A 47 -1.53 1.95 -6.94
C GLU A 47 -0.52 1.48 -5.88
N SER A 48 -0.97 1.31 -4.63
CA SER A 48 -0.16 0.79 -3.54
C SER A 48 0.31 -0.65 -3.80
N ILE A 49 -0.51 -1.49 -4.46
CA ILE A 49 -0.12 -2.85 -4.87
C ILE A 49 1.09 -2.79 -5.81
N LYS A 50 1.02 -1.98 -6.87
CA LYS A 50 2.12 -1.83 -7.84
C LYS A 50 3.40 -1.35 -7.15
N ILE A 51 3.29 -0.33 -6.30
CA ILE A 51 4.44 0.24 -5.58
C ILE A 51 5.01 -0.75 -4.57
N ALA A 52 4.18 -1.54 -3.88
CA ALA A 52 4.64 -2.59 -2.99
C ALA A 52 5.37 -3.72 -3.73
N GLU A 53 4.87 -4.11 -4.92
CA GLU A 53 5.53 -5.06 -5.80
C GLU A 53 6.89 -4.58 -6.29
N TRP A 54 7.00 -3.29 -6.62
CA TRP A 54 8.26 -2.68 -7.06
C TRP A 54 9.24 -2.43 -5.90
N GLY A 55 8.76 -1.82 -4.82
CA GLY A 55 9.59 -1.15 -3.82
C GLY A 55 10.01 -2.03 -2.64
N ILE A 56 9.20 -3.02 -2.24
CA ILE A 56 9.54 -3.85 -1.07
C ILE A 56 10.65 -4.84 -1.46
N GLY A 57 11.81 -4.65 -0.84
CA GLY A 57 13.03 -5.36 -1.17
C GLY A 57 12.93 -6.88 -1.02
N GLY A 58 13.63 -7.61 -1.89
CA GLY A 58 13.64 -9.08 -1.91
C GLY A 58 14.21 -9.75 -0.65
N ASN A 59 14.86 -9.00 0.24
CA ASN A 59 15.30 -9.45 1.56
C ASN A 59 14.17 -9.47 2.61
N LYS A 60 12.99 -8.93 2.29
CA LYS A 60 11.78 -8.92 3.13
C LYS A 60 10.60 -9.70 2.50
N PRO A 61 10.80 -10.93 1.98
CA PRO A 61 9.80 -11.60 1.14
C PRO A 61 8.49 -11.92 1.87
N LYS A 62 8.56 -12.26 3.17
CA LYS A 62 7.37 -12.53 3.97
C LYS A 62 6.54 -11.28 4.25
N LEU A 63 7.20 -10.14 4.51
CA LEU A 63 6.52 -8.86 4.73
C LEU A 63 5.82 -8.41 3.46
N LYS A 64 6.51 -8.54 2.31
CA LYS A 64 5.95 -8.28 0.99
C LYS A 64 4.72 -9.14 0.71
N ALA A 65 4.83 -10.46 0.87
CA ALA A 65 3.72 -11.38 0.62
C ALA A 65 2.49 -11.03 1.48
N THR A 66 2.70 -10.80 2.77
CA THR A 66 1.63 -10.42 3.71
C THR A 66 1.00 -9.07 3.34
N ALA A 67 1.82 -8.10 2.95
CA ALA A 67 1.31 -6.80 2.51
C ALA A 67 0.43 -6.92 1.26
N LEU A 68 0.89 -7.67 0.26
CA LEU A 68 0.14 -7.88 -0.99
C LEU A 68 -1.15 -8.68 -0.78
N GLU A 69 -1.14 -9.66 0.12
CA GLU A 69 -2.34 -10.41 0.51
C GLU A 69 -3.41 -9.50 1.11
N ILE A 70 -3.03 -8.67 2.10
CA ILE A 70 -3.95 -7.68 2.70
C ILE A 70 -4.47 -6.68 1.66
N LEU A 71 -3.58 -6.16 0.81
CA LEU A 71 -3.97 -5.21 -0.22
C LEU A 71 -4.95 -5.82 -1.23
N ALA A 72 -4.73 -7.09 -1.61
CA ALA A 72 -5.63 -7.82 -2.49
C ALA A 72 -7.02 -7.95 -1.85
N GLU A 73 -7.10 -8.36 -0.58
CA GLU A 73 -8.37 -8.45 0.15
C GLU A 73 -9.11 -7.10 0.22
N ILE A 74 -8.38 -6.00 0.48
CA ILE A 74 -8.97 -4.65 0.49
C ILE A 74 -9.47 -4.26 -0.90
N SER A 75 -8.72 -4.60 -1.96
CA SER A 75 -9.07 -4.25 -3.34
C SER A 75 -10.28 -5.01 -3.91
N GLU A 76 -10.63 -6.14 -3.30
CA GLU A 76 -11.80 -6.93 -3.68
C GLU A 76 -13.12 -6.36 -3.11
N VAL A 77 -13.05 -5.44 -2.15
CA VAL A 77 -14.24 -4.78 -1.59
C VAL A 77 -14.79 -3.76 -2.58
N GLU A 78 -16.09 -3.83 -2.87
CA GLU A 78 -16.73 -2.89 -3.78
C GLU A 78 -16.68 -1.45 -3.23
N THR A 79 -16.51 -0.48 -4.11
CA THR A 79 -16.55 0.94 -3.74
C THR A 79 -17.86 1.28 -3.04
N GLY A 80 -17.78 1.93 -1.88
CA GLY A 80 -18.94 2.26 -1.04
C GLY A 80 -19.27 1.21 0.01
N ASP A 81 -18.72 0.00 -0.08
CA ASP A 81 -18.86 -1.02 0.96
C ASP A 81 -17.83 -0.84 2.08
N PRO A 82 -18.17 -1.25 3.32
CA PRO A 82 -17.28 -1.12 4.46
C PRO A 82 -16.14 -2.15 4.38
N VAL A 83 -14.92 -1.65 4.32
CA VAL A 83 -13.69 -2.41 4.55
C VAL A 83 -13.50 -2.57 6.06
N ASN A 84 -13.24 -3.79 6.51
CA ASN A 84 -12.99 -4.11 7.91
C ASN A 84 -11.67 -4.85 8.02
N VAL A 85 -10.72 -4.28 8.75
CA VAL A 85 -9.41 -4.89 8.97
C VAL A 85 -9.14 -5.05 10.45
N ASN A 86 -8.49 -6.15 10.80
CA ASN A 86 -7.96 -6.39 12.14
C ASN A 86 -6.55 -6.93 11.97
N PHE A 87 -5.57 -6.06 12.17
CA PHE A 87 -4.17 -6.40 11.95
C PHE A 87 -3.50 -6.92 13.22
N THR A 88 -2.78 -8.02 13.08
CA THR A 88 -1.72 -8.44 14.00
C THR A 88 -0.54 -7.47 13.94
N GLU A 89 0.37 -7.56 14.93
CA GLU A 89 1.59 -6.75 14.93
C GLU A 89 2.44 -6.95 13.66
N TYR A 90 2.46 -8.16 13.12
CA TYR A 90 3.19 -8.46 11.89
C TYR A 90 2.56 -7.82 10.66
N GLU A 91 1.23 -7.80 10.59
CA GLU A 91 0.49 -7.18 9.49
C GLU A 91 0.60 -5.65 9.53
N VAL A 92 0.56 -5.04 10.72
CA VAL A 92 0.87 -3.60 10.88
C VAL A 92 2.28 -3.30 10.36
N LYS A 93 3.27 -4.15 10.70
CA LYS A 93 4.63 -4.02 10.17
C LYS A 93 4.67 -4.13 8.64
N SER A 94 3.90 -5.03 8.06
CA SER A 94 3.76 -5.14 6.61
C SER A 94 3.13 -3.90 5.97
N MET A 95 2.10 -3.31 6.58
CA MET A 95 1.53 -2.03 6.12
C MET A 95 2.53 -0.88 6.23
N ASN A 96 3.38 -0.87 7.26
CA ASN A 96 4.46 0.12 7.37
C ASN A 96 5.49 -0.02 6.24
N GLU A 97 5.80 -1.23 5.78
CA GLU A 97 6.69 -1.41 4.61
C GLU A 97 6.06 -0.82 3.33
N VAL A 98 4.75 -0.97 3.15
CA VAL A 98 4.01 -0.35 2.05
C VAL A 98 4.10 1.18 2.15
N TYR A 99 3.85 1.73 3.33
CA TYR A 99 3.99 3.16 3.60
C TYR A 99 5.38 3.70 3.23
N GLU A 100 6.45 3.03 3.69
CA GLU A 100 7.84 3.44 3.42
C GLU A 100 8.15 3.48 1.92
N VAL A 101 7.66 2.50 1.16
CA VAL A 101 7.92 2.47 -0.30
C VAL A 101 7.06 3.47 -1.07
N ILE A 102 5.86 3.81 -0.59
CA ILE A 102 5.03 4.90 -1.14
C ILE A 102 5.72 6.24 -0.93
N VAL A 103 6.23 6.51 0.29
CA VAL A 103 6.98 7.73 0.58
C VAL A 103 8.19 7.83 -0.35
N LYS A 104 8.94 6.73 -0.49
CA LYS A 104 10.08 6.69 -1.40
C LYS A 104 9.66 6.94 -2.86
N ALA A 105 8.53 6.36 -3.31
CA ALA A 105 8.02 6.57 -4.66
C ALA A 105 7.72 8.05 -4.94
N LEU A 106 7.16 8.77 -3.98
CA LEU A 106 6.93 10.22 -4.08
C LEU A 106 8.23 11.05 -4.14
N GLU A 107 9.35 10.51 -3.63
CA GLU A 107 10.64 11.21 -3.66
C GLU A 107 11.46 10.96 -4.93
N VAL A 108 11.27 9.80 -5.58
CA VAL A 108 12.18 9.33 -6.64
C VAL A 108 11.53 9.23 -8.03
N HIS A 109 10.30 9.69 -8.20
CA HIS A 109 9.63 9.67 -9.50
C HIS A 109 10.16 10.73 -10.47
N GLU A 110 10.20 10.39 -11.75
CA GLU A 110 10.41 11.34 -12.86
C GLU A 110 9.22 11.21 -13.82
N ASP A 111 8.46 12.30 -14.01
CA ASP A 111 7.25 12.33 -14.87
C ASP A 111 6.24 11.19 -14.63
N GLY A 112 6.08 10.75 -13.37
CA GLY A 112 5.17 9.67 -12.99
C GLY A 112 5.71 8.26 -13.29
N VAL A 113 7.02 8.13 -13.50
CA VAL A 113 7.72 6.85 -13.68
C VAL A 113 8.67 6.61 -12.51
N LEU A 114 8.64 5.40 -11.96
CA LEU A 114 9.59 4.92 -10.96
C LEU A 114 10.64 4.04 -11.64
N SER A 115 11.92 4.34 -11.45
CA SER A 115 13.08 3.66 -12.08
C SER A 115 14.16 3.25 -11.09
#